data_AF-A0A222P1V7-F1
#
_entry.id   AF-A0A222P1V7-F1
#
_cell.length_a   1.000
_cell.length_b   1.000
_cell.length_c   1.000
_cell.angle_alpha   90.00
_cell.angle_beta   90.00
_cell.angle_gamma   90.00
#
_symmetry.space_group_name_H-M   'P 1'
#
loop_
_entity.id
_entity.type
_entity.pdbx_description
1 polymer ?
#
loop_
_entity_poly.entity_id
_entity_poly.type
_entity_poly.pdbx_seq_one_letter_code
_entity_poly.pdbx_strand_id
1 'polypeptide(L)'
;MNMNKKLLLLTLSLALQACNHLDNYMLGKDNTPAPAELEPLKPKVALKEKWSVPVSAKTTNVHLKLKPAIVGNVVYTADASGSIEAVDKTNGKLLWNKKLPSGIVSGPSVAAGSVALGTDSSAVTLLKQEDGSELWTAKVSSEVLSKPVITGSKVIAKTIDGNLYALDIVTGKTLWVSEHGAPSLILKASSSPVVVGNKLVLVGYSDGKMDAVDLATGRLIWQRSIAYATGASDVERLVDIDADPIIRGI
;
A
#
# COMPACT_ATOMS: atom_id res chain seq x y z
N MET A 1 -6.35 -40.58 -46.03
CA MET A 1 -5.87 -39.97 -44.77
C MET A 1 -5.44 -41.10 -43.84
N ASN A 2 -4.12 -41.33 -43.75
CA ASN A 2 -3.53 -42.56 -43.21
C ASN A 2 -3.85 -42.79 -41.72
N MET A 3 -4.15 -44.03 -41.37
CA MET A 3 -4.49 -44.52 -40.03
C MET A 3 -3.50 -44.06 -38.94
N ASN A 4 -2.22 -43.92 -39.30
CA ASN A 4 -1.16 -43.42 -38.40
C ASN A 4 -1.34 -41.94 -37.99
N LYS A 5 -1.90 -41.08 -38.86
CA LYS A 5 -2.19 -39.67 -38.50
C LYS A 5 -3.37 -39.58 -37.53
N LYS A 6 -4.38 -40.44 -37.69
CA LYS A 6 -5.53 -40.50 -36.77
C LYS A 6 -5.11 -41.02 -35.39
N LEU A 7 -4.24 -42.03 -35.33
CA LEU A 7 -3.71 -42.57 -34.08
C LEU A 7 -2.86 -41.54 -33.34
N LEU A 8 -2.02 -40.77 -34.05
CA LEU A 8 -1.21 -39.70 -33.47
C LEU A 8 -2.06 -38.53 -32.94
N LEU A 9 -3.14 -38.17 -33.64
CA LEU A 9 -4.09 -37.13 -33.18
C LEU A 9 -4.87 -37.59 -31.94
N LEU A 10 -5.21 -38.88 -31.86
CA LEU A 10 -5.91 -39.45 -30.71
C LEU A 10 -5.00 -39.48 -29.46
N THR A 11 -3.74 -39.92 -29.60
CA THR A 11 -2.80 -39.93 -28.48
C THR A 11 -2.47 -38.52 -27.99
N LEU A 12 -2.36 -37.54 -28.89
CA LEU A 12 -2.11 -36.15 -28.52
C LEU A 12 -3.31 -35.53 -27.77
N SER A 13 -4.55 -35.84 -28.16
CA SER A 13 -5.75 -35.36 -27.48
C SER A 13 -5.99 -36.02 -26.12
N LEU A 14 -5.64 -37.30 -25.96
CA LEU A 14 -5.64 -38.00 -24.67
C LEU A 14 -4.58 -37.43 -23.70
N ALA A 15 -3.39 -37.09 -24.21
CA ALA A 15 -2.33 -36.48 -23.41
C ALA A 15 -2.70 -35.06 -22.92
N LEU A 16 -3.44 -34.29 -23.72
CA LEU A 16 -3.91 -32.95 -23.36
C LEU A 16 -5.00 -32.96 -22.27
N GLN A 17 -5.86 -33.98 -22.23
CA GLN A 17 -6.86 -34.12 -21.16
C GLN A 17 -6.27 -34.62 -19.84
N ALA A 18 -5.11 -35.31 -19.88
CA ALA A 18 -4.44 -35.79 -18.68
C ALA A 18 -3.95 -34.64 -17.77
N CYS A 19 -3.50 -33.52 -18.32
CA CYS A 19 -2.98 -32.40 -17.53
C CYS A 19 -4.04 -31.78 -16.59
N ASN A 20 -5.27 -31.55 -17.08
CA ASN A 20 -6.34 -30.97 -16.26
C ASN A 20 -6.90 -31.95 -15.21
N HIS A 21 -6.78 -33.26 -15.46
CA HIS A 21 -7.31 -34.28 -14.57
C HIS A 21 -6.30 -34.65 -13.46
N LEU A 22 -5.00 -34.50 -13.73
CA LEU A 22 -3.93 -34.68 -12.74
C LEU A 22 -3.94 -33.57 -11.69
N ASP A 23 -4.09 -32.30 -12.10
CA ASP A 23 -4.13 -31.17 -11.17
C ASP A 23 -5.31 -31.27 -10.19
N ASN A 24 -6.52 -31.57 -10.69
CA ASN A 24 -7.70 -31.77 -9.83
C ASN A 24 -7.57 -32.98 -8.89
N TYR A 25 -6.82 -34.01 -9.28
CA TYR A 25 -6.57 -35.19 -8.45
C TYR A 25 -5.50 -34.93 -7.37
N MET A 26 -4.46 -34.15 -7.70
CA MET A 26 -3.32 -33.90 -6.81
C MET A 26 -3.54 -32.68 -5.89
N LEU A 27 -4.27 -31.66 -6.34
CA LEU A 27 -4.48 -30.39 -5.62
C LEU A 27 -5.92 -30.20 -5.12
N GLY A 28 -6.83 -31.11 -5.47
CA GLY A 28 -8.26 -30.97 -5.24
C GLY A 28 -8.93 -30.06 -6.27
N LYS A 29 -10.27 -30.09 -6.31
CA LYS A 29 -11.04 -29.13 -7.12
C LYS A 29 -10.94 -27.75 -6.49
N ASP A 30 -10.77 -26.72 -7.32
CA ASP A 30 -10.90 -25.33 -6.91
C ASP A 30 -12.25 -25.14 -6.20
N ASN A 31 -12.19 -24.79 -4.93
CA ASN A 31 -13.33 -24.56 -4.05
C ASN A 31 -13.52 -23.07 -3.76
N THR A 32 -12.86 -22.19 -4.53
CA THR A 32 -13.04 -20.74 -4.42
C THR A 32 -14.53 -20.43 -4.64
N PRO A 33 -15.22 -19.85 -3.64
CA PRO A 33 -16.63 -19.54 -3.78
C PRO A 33 -16.80 -18.50 -4.90
N ALA A 34 -17.70 -18.78 -5.84
CA ALA A 34 -18.05 -17.82 -6.87
C ALA A 34 -18.63 -16.54 -6.21
N PRO A 35 -18.23 -15.34 -6.67
CA PRO A 35 -18.86 -14.11 -6.21
C PRO A 35 -20.37 -14.17 -6.42
N ALA A 36 -21.13 -13.66 -5.46
CA ALA A 36 -22.58 -13.56 -5.61
C ALA A 36 -22.92 -12.72 -6.85
N GLU A 37 -23.92 -13.17 -7.61
CA GLU A 37 -24.40 -12.41 -8.77
C GLU A 37 -24.99 -11.07 -8.33
N LEU A 38 -24.83 -10.06 -9.18
CA LEU A 38 -25.32 -8.71 -8.89
C LEU A 38 -26.85 -8.67 -8.97
N GLU A 39 -27.50 -8.42 -7.84
CA GLU A 39 -28.93 -8.15 -7.83
C GLU A 39 -29.24 -6.77 -8.46
N PRO A 40 -30.34 -6.62 -9.21
CA PRO A 40 -30.74 -5.34 -9.78
C PRO A 40 -30.97 -4.28 -8.68
N LEU A 41 -30.10 -3.27 -8.64
CA LEU A 41 -30.26 -2.13 -7.74
C LEU A 41 -31.31 -1.17 -8.30
N LYS A 42 -32.24 -0.72 -7.46
CA LYS A 42 -33.12 0.42 -7.75
C LYS A 42 -32.43 1.71 -7.26
N PRO A 43 -31.76 2.48 -8.13
CA PRO A 43 -30.97 3.64 -7.69
C PRO A 43 -31.90 4.72 -7.12
N LYS A 44 -31.64 5.13 -5.87
CA LYS A 44 -32.32 6.28 -5.25
C LYS A 44 -31.75 7.62 -5.73
N VAL A 45 -30.54 7.60 -6.28
CA VAL A 45 -29.80 8.78 -6.75
C VAL A 45 -29.13 8.43 -8.07
N ALA A 46 -29.22 9.32 -9.06
CA ALA A 46 -28.50 9.19 -10.32
C ALA A 46 -27.07 9.74 -10.15
N LEU A 47 -26.08 8.87 -10.35
CA LEU A 47 -24.68 9.28 -10.41
C LEU A 47 -24.34 9.75 -11.82
N LYS A 48 -23.80 10.96 -11.94
CA LYS A 48 -23.26 11.50 -13.20
C LYS A 48 -21.75 11.63 -13.07
N GLU A 49 -21.02 10.89 -13.90
CA GLU A 49 -19.58 11.07 -14.03
C GLU A 49 -19.30 12.46 -14.61
N LYS A 50 -18.42 13.23 -13.95
CA LYS A 50 -17.99 14.55 -14.44
C LYS A 50 -16.81 14.44 -15.40
N TRP A 51 -15.85 13.60 -15.06
CA TRP A 51 -14.65 13.31 -15.83
C TRP A 51 -14.04 12.01 -15.31
N SER A 52 -13.19 11.39 -16.13
CA SER A 52 -12.35 10.25 -15.77
C SER A 52 -10.97 10.43 -16.41
N VAL A 53 -9.93 10.11 -15.64
CA VAL A 53 -8.54 10.17 -16.08
C VAL A 53 -7.89 8.82 -15.76
N PRO A 54 -7.22 8.17 -16.73
CA PRO A 54 -6.50 6.95 -16.48
C PRO A 54 -5.23 7.23 -15.68
N VAL A 55 -5.03 6.51 -14.57
CA VAL A 55 -3.92 6.74 -13.61
C VAL A 55 -2.75 5.74 -13.79
N SER A 56 -2.86 4.78 -14.72
CA SER A 56 -1.75 3.90 -15.12
C SER A 56 -2.12 3.07 -16.36
N ALA A 57 -1.11 2.54 -17.06
CA ALA A 57 -1.29 1.68 -18.24
C ALA A 57 -1.08 0.17 -17.95
N LYS A 58 -0.64 -0.23 -16.76
CA LYS A 58 -0.27 -1.61 -16.45
C LYS A 58 -0.92 -2.11 -15.15
N THR A 59 -1.84 -3.05 -15.29
CA THR A 59 -2.35 -3.86 -14.18
C THR A 59 -1.23 -4.76 -13.68
N THR A 60 -0.52 -4.34 -12.65
CA THR A 60 0.42 -5.23 -11.95
C THR A 60 -0.38 -6.06 -10.94
N ASN A 61 -0.13 -7.37 -10.83
CA ASN A 61 -0.73 -8.25 -9.81
C ASN A 61 -0.25 -7.95 -8.37
N VAL A 62 0.31 -6.76 -8.14
CA VAL A 62 0.83 -6.33 -6.85
C VAL A 62 -0.32 -5.69 -6.08
N HIS A 63 -0.68 -6.28 -4.94
CA HIS A 63 -1.69 -5.75 -4.03
C HIS A 63 -1.13 -4.53 -3.28
N LEU A 64 -1.16 -3.36 -3.92
CA LEU A 64 -0.80 -2.09 -3.28
C LEU A 64 -2.04 -1.36 -2.78
N LYS A 65 -1.92 -0.71 -1.63
CA LYS A 65 -2.98 0.15 -1.05
C LYS A 65 -2.82 1.62 -1.45
N LEU A 66 -2.43 1.88 -2.70
CA LEU A 66 -2.34 3.25 -3.22
C LEU A 66 -3.75 3.85 -3.31
N LYS A 67 -3.90 5.05 -2.75
CA LYS A 67 -5.17 5.78 -2.73
C LYS A 67 -4.92 7.21 -3.20
N PRO A 68 -5.79 7.78 -4.06
CA PRO A 68 -5.70 9.20 -4.41
C PRO A 68 -5.70 10.09 -3.16
N ALA A 69 -4.96 11.20 -3.22
CA ALA A 69 -5.02 12.27 -2.22
C ALA A 69 -5.64 13.52 -2.84
N ILE A 70 -6.47 14.23 -2.08
CA ILE A 70 -7.13 15.46 -2.56
C ILE A 70 -6.78 16.59 -1.61
N VAL A 71 -6.18 17.66 -2.14
CA VAL A 71 -5.88 18.89 -1.39
C VAL A 71 -6.32 20.08 -2.23
N GLY A 72 -7.24 20.88 -1.70
CA GLY A 72 -7.83 22.00 -2.42
C GLY A 72 -8.55 21.58 -3.71
N ASN A 73 -8.06 22.09 -4.84
CA ASN A 73 -8.58 21.78 -6.18
C ASN A 73 -7.73 20.76 -6.96
N VAL A 74 -6.80 20.07 -6.30
CA VAL A 74 -5.91 19.12 -6.96
C VAL A 74 -6.12 17.71 -6.42
N VAL A 75 -6.17 16.74 -7.33
CA VAL A 75 -6.17 15.31 -7.04
C VAL A 75 -4.80 14.75 -7.41
N TYR A 76 -4.16 14.06 -6.48
CA TYR A 76 -2.86 13.43 -6.63
C TYR A 76 -3.04 11.92 -6.70
N THR A 77 -2.45 11.29 -7.71
CA THR A 77 -2.60 9.86 -7.95
C THR A 77 -1.26 9.23 -8.29
N ALA A 78 -0.96 8.09 -7.71
CA ALA A 78 0.28 7.36 -7.96
C ALA A 78 0.01 5.93 -8.44
N ASP A 79 0.96 5.36 -9.17
CA ASP A 79 0.93 3.98 -9.61
C ASP A 79 2.19 3.18 -9.24
N ALA A 80 2.06 1.86 -9.28
CA ALA A 80 3.12 0.90 -8.97
C ALA A 80 4.34 1.05 -9.88
N SER A 81 4.17 1.63 -11.07
CA SER A 81 5.27 1.81 -12.03
C SER A 81 6.19 2.96 -11.64
N GLY A 82 5.79 3.81 -10.68
CA GLY A 82 6.53 5.00 -10.27
C GLY A 82 6.00 6.30 -10.88
N SER A 83 4.81 6.30 -11.49
CA SER A 83 4.16 7.53 -11.95
C SER A 83 3.41 8.20 -10.80
N ILE A 84 3.54 9.52 -10.67
CA ILE A 84 2.72 10.37 -9.80
C ILE A 84 2.22 11.54 -10.64
N GLU A 85 0.91 11.79 -10.54
CA GLU A 85 0.21 12.80 -11.33
C GLU A 85 -0.59 13.72 -10.41
N ALA A 86 -0.67 14.98 -10.79
CA ALA A 86 -1.56 15.96 -10.21
C ALA A 86 -2.54 16.42 -11.27
N VAL A 87 -3.84 16.30 -11.00
CA VAL A 87 -4.92 16.69 -11.91
C VAL A 87 -5.88 17.66 -11.25
N ASP A 88 -6.46 18.55 -12.03
CA ASP A 88 -7.49 19.48 -11.56
C ASP A 88 -8.77 18.71 -11.21
N LYS A 89 -9.26 18.89 -9.99
CA LYS A 89 -10.44 18.19 -9.46
C LYS A 89 -11.73 18.50 -10.22
N THR A 90 -11.81 19.65 -10.90
CA THR A 90 -13.04 20.09 -11.58
C THR A 90 -13.22 19.45 -12.95
N ASN A 91 -12.13 19.25 -13.69
CA ASN A 91 -12.18 18.85 -15.10
C ASN A 91 -11.23 17.71 -15.47
N GLY A 92 -10.42 17.21 -14.53
CA GLY A 92 -9.46 16.12 -14.77
C GLY A 92 -8.23 16.55 -15.59
N LYS A 93 -8.01 17.84 -15.83
CA LYS A 93 -6.85 18.30 -16.59
C LYS A 93 -5.56 18.01 -15.82
N LEU A 94 -4.59 17.38 -16.49
CA LEU A 94 -3.25 17.19 -15.96
C LEU A 94 -2.58 18.55 -15.69
N LEU A 95 -2.14 18.74 -14.44
CA LEU A 95 -1.37 19.91 -14.00
C LEU A 95 0.12 19.63 -14.13
N TRP A 96 0.56 18.49 -13.62
CA TRP A 96 1.92 17.99 -13.78
C TRP A 96 1.95 16.46 -13.63
N ASN A 97 2.98 15.84 -14.20
CA ASN A 97 3.33 14.45 -13.93
C ASN A 97 4.82 14.33 -13.58
N LYS A 98 5.16 13.28 -12.84
CA LYS A 98 6.54 12.93 -12.56
C LYS A 98 6.69 11.42 -12.59
N LYS A 99 7.73 10.97 -13.30
CA LYS A 99 8.18 9.58 -13.26
C LYS A 99 9.35 9.46 -12.30
N LEU A 100 9.17 8.66 -11.25
CA LEU A 100 10.26 8.28 -10.36
C LEU A 100 11.06 7.11 -10.96
N PRO A 101 12.36 6.99 -10.62
CA PRO A 101 13.18 5.86 -11.07
C PRO A 101 12.82 4.53 -10.39
N SER A 102 12.06 4.57 -9.30
CA SER A 102 11.60 3.43 -8.51
C SER A 102 10.07 3.33 -8.52
N GLY A 103 9.53 2.14 -8.33
CA GLY A 103 8.09 1.93 -8.19
C GLY A 103 7.58 2.59 -6.90
N ILE A 104 6.35 3.09 -6.93
CA ILE A 104 5.70 3.66 -5.75
C ILE A 104 4.86 2.56 -5.09
N VAL A 105 5.08 2.33 -3.80
CA VAL A 105 4.39 1.28 -3.02
C VAL A 105 3.43 1.85 -1.98
N SER A 106 3.60 3.12 -1.58
CA SER A 106 2.67 3.81 -0.66
C SER A 106 2.58 5.32 -0.92
N GLY A 107 1.52 5.93 -0.40
CA GLY A 107 1.14 7.31 -0.67
C GLY A 107 0.12 7.43 -1.83
N PRO A 108 -0.02 8.62 -2.44
CA PRO A 108 0.57 9.90 -2.05
C PRO A 108 0.02 10.46 -0.73
N SER A 109 0.88 11.12 0.04
CA SER A 109 0.53 11.96 1.18
C SER A 109 0.82 13.41 0.89
N VAL A 110 -0.16 14.29 1.02
CA VAL A 110 -0.04 15.68 0.59
C VAL A 110 -0.35 16.60 1.76
N ALA A 111 0.62 17.40 2.16
CA ALA A 111 0.46 18.48 3.14
C ALA A 111 1.67 19.42 3.06
N ALA A 112 1.54 20.62 3.63
CA ALA A 112 2.63 21.59 3.78
C ALA A 112 3.38 21.90 2.46
N GLY A 113 2.69 21.92 1.32
CA GLY A 113 3.31 22.19 0.02
C GLY A 113 4.16 21.04 -0.52
N SER A 114 4.04 19.84 0.03
CA SER A 114 4.82 18.66 -0.36
C SER A 114 3.96 17.41 -0.57
N VAL A 115 4.50 16.48 -1.36
CA VAL A 115 3.93 15.15 -1.63
C VAL A 115 4.93 14.09 -1.21
N ALA A 116 4.59 13.27 -0.22
CA ALA A 116 5.42 12.16 0.27
C ALA A 116 4.96 10.82 -0.29
N LEU A 117 5.93 9.98 -0.67
CA LEU A 117 5.74 8.67 -1.29
C LEU A 117 6.72 7.67 -0.68
N GLY A 118 6.29 6.41 -0.51
CA GLY A 118 7.19 5.29 -0.24
C GLY A 118 7.47 4.53 -1.54
N THR A 119 8.72 4.12 -1.75
CA THR A 119 9.16 3.41 -2.97
C THR A 119 9.54 1.94 -2.71
N ASP A 120 9.51 1.13 -3.76
CA ASP A 120 9.98 -0.27 -3.74
C ASP A 120 11.50 -0.40 -3.50
N SER A 121 12.24 0.70 -3.62
CA SER A 121 13.67 0.78 -3.35
C SER A 121 14.00 1.07 -1.88
N SER A 122 13.06 0.81 -0.96
CA SER A 122 13.20 1.08 0.49
C SER A 122 13.60 2.54 0.75
N ALA A 123 12.85 3.46 0.15
CA ALA A 123 13.06 4.89 0.31
C ALA A 123 11.76 5.65 0.51
N VAL A 124 11.88 6.83 1.11
CA VAL A 124 10.83 7.86 1.14
C VAL A 124 11.27 8.98 0.20
N THR A 125 10.42 9.35 -0.74
CA THR A 125 10.65 10.46 -1.66
C THR A 125 9.66 11.59 -1.34
N LEU A 126 10.17 12.82 -1.25
CA LEU A 126 9.38 14.02 -1.08
C LEU A 126 9.47 14.89 -2.33
N LEU A 127 8.31 15.29 -2.85
CA LEU A 127 8.19 16.16 -4.02
C LEU A 127 7.54 17.49 -3.61
N LYS A 128 7.82 18.56 -4.36
CA LYS A 128 7.05 19.81 -4.28
C LYS A 128 5.65 19.59 -4.83
N GLN A 129 4.66 20.12 -4.12
CA GLN A 129 3.26 20.00 -4.51
C GLN A 129 2.92 20.82 -5.77
N GLU A 130 3.64 21.93 -6.00
CA GLU A 130 3.39 22.88 -7.08
C GLU A 130 3.71 22.31 -8.47
N ASP A 131 4.87 21.66 -8.62
CA ASP A 131 5.41 21.26 -9.92
C ASP A 131 5.87 19.79 -9.98
N GLY A 132 5.77 19.03 -8.86
CA GLY A 132 6.22 17.65 -8.78
C GLY A 132 7.75 17.48 -8.80
N SER A 133 8.52 18.57 -8.67
CA SER A 133 9.98 18.51 -8.57
C SER A 133 10.41 17.78 -7.29
N GLU A 134 11.47 16.98 -7.37
CA GLU A 134 11.96 16.23 -6.21
C GLU A 134 12.69 17.17 -5.25
N LEU A 135 12.29 17.14 -3.98
CA LEU A 135 12.97 17.83 -2.89
C LEU A 135 14.12 16.99 -2.36
N TRP A 136 13.82 15.73 -2.03
CA TRP A 136 14.80 14.75 -1.57
C TRP A 136 14.24 13.33 -1.65
N THR A 137 15.16 12.36 -1.62
CA THR A 137 14.87 10.95 -1.39
C THR A 137 15.77 10.44 -0.27
N ALA A 138 15.17 9.80 0.74
CA ALA A 138 15.85 9.27 1.91
C ALA A 138 15.73 7.75 1.96
N LYS A 139 16.86 7.06 2.14
CA LYS A 139 16.87 5.60 2.35
C LYS A 139 16.44 5.26 3.76
N VAL A 140 15.61 4.23 3.87
CA VAL A 140 15.14 3.66 5.14
C VAL A 140 15.47 2.17 5.17
N SER A 141 15.27 1.51 6.31
CA SER A 141 15.71 0.13 6.51
C SER A 141 14.97 -0.90 5.65
N SER A 142 13.72 -0.64 5.26
CA SER A 142 12.90 -1.59 4.50
C SER A 142 11.75 -0.92 3.72
N GLU A 143 10.90 -1.71 3.06
CA GLU A 143 9.74 -1.24 2.29
C GLU A 143 8.80 -0.38 3.18
N VAL A 144 8.35 0.75 2.65
CA VAL A 144 7.38 1.64 3.31
C VAL A 144 6.01 1.36 2.70
N LEU A 145 5.35 0.28 3.11
CA LEU A 145 4.03 -0.10 2.56
C LEU A 145 2.88 0.73 3.14
N SER A 146 3.11 1.35 4.30
CA SER A 146 2.16 2.24 4.96
C SER A 146 2.26 3.66 4.40
N LYS A 147 1.14 4.40 4.38
CA LYS A 147 1.13 5.78 3.87
C LYS A 147 1.96 6.70 4.79
N PRO A 148 3.01 7.39 4.31
CA PRO A 148 3.76 8.34 5.14
C PRO A 148 2.88 9.49 5.63
N VAL A 149 3.21 10.16 6.73
CA VAL A 149 2.46 11.34 7.21
C VAL A 149 3.36 12.55 7.28
N ILE A 150 2.91 13.64 6.64
CA ILE A 150 3.57 14.94 6.73
C ILE A 150 2.92 15.72 7.88
N THR A 151 3.70 16.08 8.89
CA THR A 151 3.21 16.85 10.05
C THR A 151 4.29 17.80 10.57
N GLY A 152 3.93 19.07 10.79
CA GLY A 152 4.87 20.10 11.20
C GLY A 152 6.10 20.15 10.30
N SER A 153 7.28 19.94 10.88
CA SER A 153 8.57 19.89 10.17
C SER A 153 9.05 18.47 9.82
N LYS A 154 8.16 17.46 9.87
CA LYS A 154 8.54 16.04 9.81
C LYS A 154 7.73 15.27 8.77
N VAL A 155 8.37 14.26 8.19
CA VAL A 155 7.72 13.17 7.46
C VAL A 155 7.88 11.90 8.29
N ILE A 156 6.75 11.34 8.71
CA ILE A 156 6.69 10.11 9.50
C ILE A 156 6.44 8.92 8.58
N ALA A 157 7.29 7.91 8.63
CA ALA A 157 7.17 6.74 7.76
C ALA A 157 7.41 5.45 8.55
N LYS A 158 6.52 4.46 8.40
CA LYS A 158 6.68 3.13 8.99
C LYS A 158 7.13 2.13 7.94
N THR A 159 8.22 1.44 8.21
CA THR A 159 8.75 0.35 7.39
C THR A 159 8.21 -1.00 7.86
N ILE A 160 8.24 -2.01 6.98
CA ILE A 160 7.71 -3.35 7.27
C ILE A 160 8.53 -4.13 8.31
N ASP A 161 9.79 -3.78 8.53
CA ASP A 161 10.65 -4.35 9.57
C ASP A 161 10.41 -3.73 10.97
N GLY A 162 9.37 -2.89 11.09
CA GLY A 162 8.92 -2.36 12.37
C GLY A 162 9.59 -1.07 12.81
N ASN A 163 10.32 -0.39 11.94
CA ASN A 163 10.90 0.92 12.27
C ASN A 163 9.93 2.06 11.92
N LEU A 164 9.82 3.01 12.83
CA LEU A 164 9.12 4.27 12.60
C LEU A 164 10.16 5.39 12.50
N TYR A 165 10.23 6.03 11.33
CA TYR A 165 11.13 7.13 11.05
C TYR A 165 10.43 8.45 11.20
N ALA A 166 11.14 9.45 11.74
CA ALA A 166 10.88 10.85 11.44
C ALA A 166 12.01 11.43 10.61
N LEU A 167 11.67 11.93 9.43
CA LEU A 167 12.58 12.60 8.52
C LEU A 167 12.30 14.10 8.55
N ASP A 168 13.35 14.90 8.49
CA ASP A 168 13.23 16.34 8.35
C ASP A 168 12.61 16.69 7.00
N ILE A 169 11.55 17.51 6.99
CA ILE A 169 10.81 17.83 5.77
C ILE A 169 11.65 18.59 4.73
N VAL A 170 12.66 19.36 5.17
CA VAL A 170 13.48 20.19 4.28
C VAL A 170 14.63 19.39 3.69
N THR A 171 15.31 18.60 4.52
CA THR A 171 16.58 17.96 4.16
C THR A 171 16.48 16.45 3.93
N GLY A 172 15.39 15.81 4.35
CA GLY A 172 15.23 14.36 4.33
C GLY A 172 16.09 13.61 5.34
N LYS A 173 16.84 14.31 6.20
CA LYS A 173 17.69 13.68 7.22
C LYS A 173 16.82 13.04 8.30
N THR A 174 17.22 11.86 8.75
CA THR A 174 16.59 11.20 9.90
C THR A 174 16.79 12.02 11.17
N LEU A 175 15.68 12.44 11.77
CA LEU A 175 15.65 13.13 13.06
C LEU A 175 15.66 12.11 14.21
N TRP A 176 14.87 11.05 14.08
CA TRP A 176 14.84 9.93 15.01
C TRP A 176 14.30 8.67 14.32
N VAL A 177 14.61 7.52 14.93
CA VAL A 177 14.04 6.21 14.60
C VAL A 177 13.52 5.59 15.89
N SER A 178 12.29 5.10 15.86
CA SER A 178 11.72 4.26 16.91
C SER A 178 11.70 2.82 16.39
N GLU A 179 12.49 1.96 17.02
CA GLU A 179 12.63 0.55 16.66
C GLU A 179 11.62 -0.29 17.46
N HIS A 180 10.63 -0.86 16.77
CA HIS A 180 9.71 -1.84 17.35
C HIS A 180 10.17 -3.27 17.04
N GLY A 181 10.74 -3.46 15.85
CA GLY A 181 11.05 -4.76 15.29
C GLY A 181 9.84 -5.44 14.62
N ALA A 182 10.09 -6.60 14.02
CA ALA A 182 9.06 -7.40 13.37
C ALA A 182 9.34 -8.89 13.61
N PRO A 183 8.30 -9.75 13.65
CA PRO A 183 8.48 -11.19 13.71
C PRO A 183 9.10 -11.75 12.42
N SER A 184 9.51 -13.02 12.45
CA SER A 184 10.15 -13.73 11.32
C SER A 184 9.28 -13.78 10.07
N LEU A 185 7.97 -13.82 10.25
CA LEU A 185 6.98 -13.84 9.19
C LEU A 185 5.96 -12.72 9.41
N ILE A 186 5.77 -11.90 8.40
CA ILE A 186 4.83 -10.78 8.40
C ILE A 186 3.94 -10.82 7.16
N LEU A 187 2.77 -10.20 7.25
CA LEU A 187 1.95 -9.88 6.09
C LEU A 187 2.51 -8.64 5.39
N LYS A 188 2.41 -8.58 4.06
CA LYS A 188 2.70 -7.36 3.27
C LYS A 188 1.52 -6.37 3.33
N ALA A 189 1.01 -6.16 4.54
CA ALA A 189 -0.04 -5.23 4.88
C ALA A 189 0.51 -4.33 6.01
N SER A 190 0.00 -3.11 6.16
CA SER A 190 0.67 -2.17 7.07
C SER A 190 -0.23 -1.00 7.48
N SER A 191 -0.46 -0.90 8.79
CA SER A 191 -1.11 0.26 9.42
C SER A 191 -0.31 1.55 9.18
N SER A 192 -0.97 2.59 8.69
CA SER A 192 -0.40 3.92 8.50
C SER A 192 -0.31 4.67 9.83
N PRO A 193 0.80 5.37 10.10
CA PRO A 193 0.92 6.19 11.31
C PRO A 193 -0.14 7.29 11.33
N VAL A 194 -0.68 7.61 12.50
CA VAL A 194 -1.68 8.68 12.68
C VAL A 194 -1.24 9.62 13.79
N VAL A 195 -1.22 10.93 13.48
CA VAL A 195 -0.72 11.95 14.41
C VAL A 195 -1.87 12.52 15.26
N VAL A 196 -1.71 12.50 16.58
CA VAL A 196 -2.68 13.04 17.56
C VAL A 196 -2.13 14.33 18.17
N GLY A 197 -2.89 15.43 18.02
CA GLY A 197 -2.66 16.68 18.77
C GLY A 197 -1.25 17.28 18.65
N ASN A 198 -0.54 16.98 17.55
CA ASN A 198 0.87 17.35 17.33
C ASN A 198 1.84 16.85 18.43
N LYS A 199 1.48 15.77 19.12
CA LYS A 199 2.25 15.22 20.25
C LYS A 199 2.57 13.75 20.08
N LEU A 200 1.60 12.95 19.64
CA LEU A 200 1.75 11.50 19.56
C LEU A 200 1.59 11.02 18.12
N VAL A 201 2.27 9.93 17.79
CA VAL A 201 2.04 9.11 16.60
C VAL A 201 1.51 7.77 17.08
N LEU A 202 0.31 7.41 16.64
CA LEU A 202 -0.27 6.09 16.84
C LEU A 202 0.03 5.21 15.64
N VAL A 203 0.46 3.98 15.88
CA VAL A 203 0.87 3.08 14.80
C VAL A 203 0.68 1.61 15.21
N GLY A 204 0.11 0.80 14.32
CA GLY A 204 -0.04 -0.65 14.50
C GLY A 204 1.11 -1.45 13.87
N TYR A 205 1.49 -2.55 14.52
CA TYR A 205 2.59 -3.43 14.11
C TYR A 205 2.13 -4.87 13.86
N SER A 206 3.00 -5.61 13.16
CA SER A 206 2.77 -6.99 12.70
C SER A 206 3.01 -8.05 13.78
N ASP A 207 3.13 -7.65 15.04
CA ASP A 207 3.10 -8.53 16.21
C ASP A 207 1.77 -8.37 16.99
N GLY A 208 0.79 -7.66 16.42
CA GLY A 208 -0.51 -7.42 17.03
C GLY A 208 -0.52 -6.29 18.06
N LYS A 209 0.56 -5.52 18.20
CA LYS A 209 0.65 -4.38 19.11
C LYS A 209 0.46 -3.04 18.41
N MET A 210 -0.07 -2.09 19.17
CA MET A 210 -0.16 -0.68 18.82
C MET A 210 0.71 0.13 19.76
N ASP A 211 1.54 1.01 19.19
CA ASP A 211 2.36 1.95 19.94
C ASP A 211 1.79 3.37 19.82
N ALA A 212 1.98 4.13 20.90
CA ALA A 212 1.99 5.58 20.85
C ALA A 212 3.42 6.07 21.07
N VAL A 213 3.94 6.78 20.07
CA VAL A 213 5.29 7.32 20.07
C VAL A 213 5.22 8.83 20.18
N ASP A 214 6.08 9.44 20.99
CA ASP A 214 6.23 10.89 21.06
C ASP A 214 6.76 11.44 19.73
N LEU A 215 6.01 12.37 19.12
CA LEU A 215 6.31 12.92 17.80
C LEU A 215 7.62 13.72 17.78
N ALA A 216 7.98 14.35 18.89
CA ALA A 216 9.18 15.18 18.97
C ALA A 216 10.45 14.35 19.06
N THR A 217 10.44 13.30 19.89
CA THR A 217 11.64 12.56 20.29
C THR A 217 11.73 11.14 19.74
N GLY A 218 10.62 10.58 19.22
CA GLY A 218 10.56 9.18 18.80
C GLY A 218 10.50 8.19 19.96
N ARG A 219 10.31 8.65 21.21
CA ARG A 219 10.25 7.76 22.37
C ARG A 219 8.89 7.10 22.48
N LEU A 220 8.87 5.80 22.74
CA LEU A 220 7.65 5.07 23.08
C LEU A 220 7.02 5.64 24.37
N ILE A 221 5.76 6.06 24.29
CA ILE A 221 4.99 6.58 25.42
C ILE A 221 4.14 5.47 26.03
N TRP A 222 3.46 4.69 25.21
CA TRP A 222 2.81 3.46 25.64
C TRP A 222 2.70 2.46 24.50
N GLN A 223 2.54 1.19 24.87
CA GLN A 223 2.27 0.08 23.96
C GLN A 223 1.08 -0.73 24.48
N ARG A 224 0.24 -1.23 23.56
CA ARG A 224 -0.92 -2.07 23.87
C ARG A 224 -1.06 -3.20 22.86
N SER A 225 -1.25 -4.42 23.34
CA SER A 225 -1.65 -5.56 22.49
C SER A 225 -3.12 -5.45 22.10
N ILE A 226 -3.38 -5.39 20.80
CA ILE A 226 -4.74 -5.37 20.23
C ILE A 226 -5.14 -6.78 19.79
N ALA A 227 -4.18 -7.54 19.29
CA ALA A 227 -4.32 -8.93 18.92
C ALA A 227 -3.15 -9.75 19.49
N TYR A 228 -3.40 -11.03 19.76
CA TYR A 228 -2.41 -11.95 20.32
C TYR A 228 -2.19 -13.10 19.35
N ALA A 229 -0.93 -13.39 19.03
CA ALA A 229 -0.55 -14.55 18.27
C ALA A 229 -0.79 -15.85 19.07
N THR A 230 -1.31 -16.90 18.42
CA THR A 230 -1.55 -18.21 19.03
C THR A 230 -1.12 -19.32 18.08
N GLY A 231 -0.65 -20.45 18.59
CA GLY A 231 -0.25 -21.60 17.77
C GLY A 231 1.22 -21.97 17.94
N ALA A 232 1.61 -23.10 17.37
CA ALA A 232 2.95 -23.67 17.54
C ALA A 232 3.89 -23.28 16.39
N SER A 233 3.35 -22.99 15.20
CA SER A 233 4.11 -22.60 14.02
C SER A 233 4.11 -21.08 13.76
N ASP A 234 5.07 -20.59 12.97
CA ASP A 234 5.13 -19.18 12.54
C ASP A 234 3.90 -18.76 11.73
N VAL A 235 3.33 -19.69 10.95
CA VAL A 235 2.11 -19.45 10.16
C VAL A 235 0.88 -19.31 11.05
N GLU A 236 0.72 -20.16 12.06
CA GLU A 236 -0.40 -20.06 13.00
C GLU A 236 -0.32 -18.82 13.88
N ARG A 237 0.91 -18.43 14.25
CA ARG A 237 1.18 -17.23 15.05
C ARG A 237 1.12 -15.92 14.26
N LEU A 238 0.76 -15.97 12.98
CA LEU A 238 0.64 -14.78 12.17
C LEU A 238 -0.48 -13.89 12.69
N VAL A 239 -0.11 -12.68 13.08
CA VAL A 239 -1.01 -11.63 13.58
C VAL A 239 -0.58 -10.33 12.93
N ASP A 240 -1.50 -9.41 12.66
CA ASP A 240 -1.15 -8.11 12.10
C ASP A 240 -2.21 -7.06 12.45
N ILE A 241 -1.75 -5.82 12.64
CA ILE A 241 -2.63 -4.66 12.62
C ILE A 241 -2.45 -3.96 11.28
N ASP A 242 -3.39 -4.22 10.39
CA ASP A 242 -3.43 -3.62 9.04
C ASP A 242 -4.37 -2.39 8.95
N ALA A 243 -5.14 -2.12 10.01
CA ALA A 243 -6.01 -0.96 10.08
C ALA A 243 -5.26 0.29 10.56
N ASP A 244 -5.54 1.43 9.93
CA ASP A 244 -5.09 2.73 10.41
C ASP A 244 -5.85 3.09 11.72
N PRO A 245 -5.18 3.59 12.77
CA PRO A 245 -5.85 4.05 13.99
C PRO A 245 -6.88 5.15 13.69
N ILE A 246 -8.07 5.06 14.28
CA ILE A 246 -9.11 6.09 14.16
C ILE A 246 -9.24 6.84 15.49
N ILE A 247 -9.11 8.16 15.43
CA ILE A 247 -9.30 9.04 16.58
C ILE A 247 -10.74 9.57 16.55
N ARG A 248 -11.46 9.48 17.67
CA ARG A 248 -12.79 10.10 17.85
C ARG A 248 -12.80 10.96 19.11
N GLY A 249 -13.43 12.13 19.03
CA GLY A 249 -13.72 12.99 20.20
C GLY A 249 -12.54 13.84 20.67
N ILE A 250 -11.87 14.53 19.74
CA ILE A 250 -10.85 15.55 20.05
C ILE A 250 -11.53 16.90 20.32
#